data_AF-A0A1G4EFG1-F1
#
_entry.id   AF-A0A1G4EFG1-F1
#
_cell.length_a   1.000
_cell.length_b   1.000
_cell.length_c   1.000
_cell.angle_alpha   90.00
_cell.angle_beta   90.00
_cell.angle_gamma   90.00
#
_symmetry.space_group_name_H-M   'P 1'
#
loop_
_entity.id
_entity.type
_entity.pdbx_description
1 polymer ?
#
loop_
_entity_poly.entity_id
_entity_poly.type
_entity_poly.pdbx_seq_one_letter_code
_entity_poly.pdbx_strand_id
1 'polypeptide(L)'
;MGCDAKIKSDSYDFFKDIENYIKKANDAQQNKATTEITSNCEGFYMTMKSSFEDKQIGVSVCESIIKLYKNLNNLKAESTCSKDYKNECGFFNYWVNSKIAESMSNESNSIQTIYNGIESQFSTVDGYGININFICNINKDDLHKMNILYRLYKNYTDLNDILDNLIPDVKVKSLSLSTACCTDYIKASYICNHDNKKKNPIFCEKLEAFESKYKQLNQKVNKQGSDFSNYFIKLSDCSNNKIISTAVTGSIIGLIPLLGVLYKFTPMGQMLRSKMGILNNNISNNDEDMTNMSLIEQENEPLRFKQGTYNIKYQSL
;
A
#
# COMPACT_ATOMS: atom_id res chain seq x y z
N MET A 1 -20.24 -18.47 -2.78
CA MET A 1 -21.14 -17.32 -2.49
C MET A 1 -20.73 -16.19 -3.42
N GLY A 2 -21.69 -15.58 -4.13
CA GLY A 2 -21.38 -14.45 -5.01
C GLY A 2 -21.05 -13.20 -4.19
N CYS A 3 -19.98 -12.50 -4.57
CA CYS A 3 -19.64 -11.21 -3.98
C CYS A 3 -20.63 -10.15 -4.49
N ASP A 4 -21.46 -9.61 -3.60
CA ASP A 4 -22.14 -8.34 -3.86
C ASP A 4 -21.10 -7.23 -3.74
N ALA A 5 -20.77 -6.57 -4.85
CA ALA A 5 -19.81 -5.46 -4.90
C ALA A 5 -20.28 -4.18 -4.15
N LYS A 6 -21.47 -4.23 -3.54
CA LYS A 6 -21.99 -3.12 -2.74
C LYS A 6 -21.42 -3.19 -1.33
N ILE A 7 -20.78 -2.09 -0.93
CA ILE A 7 -20.40 -1.84 0.46
C ILE A 7 -21.64 -2.00 1.34
N LYS A 8 -21.55 -2.96 2.25
CA LYS A 8 -22.50 -3.11 3.35
C LYS A 8 -22.13 -2.10 4.44
N SER A 9 -23.10 -1.69 5.25
CA SER A 9 -22.88 -0.71 6.33
C SER A 9 -21.74 -1.11 7.29
N ASP A 10 -21.44 -2.40 7.36
CA ASP A 10 -20.42 -3.02 8.19
C ASP A 10 -19.02 -3.09 7.57
N SER A 11 -18.81 -2.63 6.32
CA SER A 11 -17.51 -2.82 5.64
C SER A 11 -16.36 -2.03 6.27
N TYR A 12 -16.68 -1.06 7.13
CA TYR A 12 -15.72 -0.29 7.93
C TYR A 12 -15.66 -0.76 9.39
N ASP A 13 -16.39 -1.79 9.80
CA ASP A 13 -16.48 -2.20 11.21
C ASP A 13 -15.14 -2.68 11.77
N PHE A 14 -14.28 -3.27 10.93
CA PHE A 14 -12.93 -3.68 11.32
C PHE A 14 -12.07 -2.49 11.79
N PHE A 15 -12.43 -1.24 11.45
CA PHE A 15 -11.72 -0.06 11.95
C PHE A 15 -11.85 0.14 13.46
N LYS A 16 -12.82 -0.50 14.12
CA LYS A 16 -12.96 -0.49 15.58
C LYS A 16 -11.73 -1.09 16.28
N ASP A 17 -11.13 -2.13 15.68
CA ASP A 17 -10.00 -2.89 16.22
C ASP A 17 -8.74 -2.78 15.33
N ILE A 18 -8.65 -1.73 14.51
CA ILE A 18 -7.61 -1.60 13.46
C ILE A 18 -6.18 -1.62 13.99
N GLU A 19 -5.94 -1.06 15.18
CA GLU A 19 -4.61 -1.03 15.80
C GLU A 19 -4.09 -2.46 16.05
N ASN A 20 -4.96 -3.36 16.51
CA ASN A 20 -4.65 -4.77 16.71
C ASN A 20 -4.36 -5.47 15.37
N TYR A 21 -5.15 -5.19 14.34
CA TYR A 21 -4.93 -5.75 13.00
C TYR A 21 -3.64 -5.24 12.35
N ILE A 22 -3.28 -3.97 12.55
CA ILE A 22 -1.99 -3.40 12.11
C ILE A 22 -0.84 -4.14 12.78
N LYS A 23 -0.91 -4.39 14.10
CA LYS A 23 0.12 -5.14 14.84
C LYS A 23 0.26 -6.57 14.29
N LYS A 24 -0.84 -7.31 14.15
CA LYS A 24 -0.85 -8.64 13.52
C LYS A 24 -0.28 -8.62 12.10
N ALA A 25 -0.59 -7.60 11.31
CA ALA A 25 -0.05 -7.46 9.97
C ALA A 25 1.45 -7.22 10.00
N ASN A 26 1.94 -6.30 10.83
CA ASN A 26 3.37 -6.05 10.99
C ASN A 26 4.13 -7.31 11.44
N ASP A 27 3.63 -8.01 12.45
CA ASP A 27 4.24 -9.25 12.99
C ASP A 27 4.32 -10.34 11.92
N ALA A 28 3.25 -10.52 11.13
CA ALA A 28 3.22 -11.48 10.03
C ALA A 28 4.33 -11.22 9.00
N GLN A 29 4.70 -9.95 8.79
CA GLN A 29 5.70 -9.57 7.79
C GLN A 29 7.14 -9.56 8.29
N GLN A 30 7.40 -9.68 9.60
CA GLN A 30 8.77 -9.68 10.13
C GLN A 30 9.57 -10.92 9.73
N ASN A 31 8.91 -12.08 9.64
CA ASN A 31 9.57 -13.34 9.36
C ASN A 31 9.72 -13.59 7.85
N LYS A 32 10.83 -14.23 7.46
CA LYS A 32 11.00 -14.74 6.08
C LYS A 32 9.93 -15.80 5.78
N ALA A 33 9.53 -15.87 4.52
CA ALA A 33 8.65 -16.94 4.07
C ALA A 33 9.38 -18.29 4.24
N THR A 34 8.63 -19.33 4.60
CA THR A 34 9.13 -20.70 4.55
C THR A 34 9.39 -21.10 3.11
N THR A 35 10.30 -22.05 2.87
CA THR A 35 10.58 -22.60 1.53
C THR A 35 9.32 -23.05 0.79
N GLU A 36 8.36 -23.66 1.49
CA GLU A 36 7.07 -24.09 0.93
C GLU A 36 6.25 -22.89 0.40
N ILE A 37 6.00 -21.88 1.25
CA ILE A 37 5.31 -20.65 0.85
C ILE A 37 6.01 -19.99 -0.35
N THR A 38 7.34 -19.89 -0.35
CA THR A 38 8.08 -19.29 -1.46
C THR A 38 7.87 -20.08 -2.75
N SER A 39 8.02 -21.42 -2.72
CA SER A 39 7.85 -22.27 -3.91
C SER A 39 6.43 -22.18 -4.47
N ASN A 40 5.40 -22.23 -3.62
CA ASN A 40 4.01 -22.10 -4.04
C ASN A 40 3.74 -20.69 -4.62
N CYS A 41 4.34 -19.66 -4.04
CA CYS A 41 4.21 -18.30 -4.56
C CYS A 41 4.95 -18.07 -5.88
N GLU A 42 6.02 -18.81 -6.16
CA GLU A 42 6.62 -18.86 -7.49
C GLU A 42 5.67 -19.50 -8.52
N GLY A 43 4.99 -20.59 -8.14
CA GLY A 43 3.93 -21.20 -8.94
C GLY A 43 2.78 -20.22 -9.22
N PHE A 44 2.34 -19.49 -8.20
CA PHE A 44 1.29 -18.46 -8.32
C PHE A 44 1.69 -17.39 -9.34
N TYR A 45 2.92 -16.90 -9.25
CA TYR A 45 3.42 -15.91 -10.20
C TYR A 45 3.41 -16.46 -11.63
N MET A 46 3.79 -17.73 -11.84
CA MET A 46 3.75 -18.32 -13.19
C MET A 46 2.33 -18.34 -13.77
N THR A 47 1.32 -18.65 -12.95
CA THR A 47 -0.09 -18.56 -13.34
C THR A 47 -0.54 -17.12 -13.60
N MET A 48 -0.02 -16.16 -12.83
CA MET A 48 -0.42 -14.76 -12.86
C MET A 48 0.58 -13.84 -13.58
N LYS A 49 1.45 -14.38 -14.43
CA LYS A 49 2.58 -13.65 -15.02
C LYS A 49 2.17 -12.36 -15.75
N SER A 50 1.01 -12.35 -16.40
CA SER A 50 0.48 -11.16 -17.10
C SER A 50 -0.08 -10.07 -16.17
N SER A 51 -0.21 -10.36 -14.87
CA SER A 51 -0.78 -9.48 -13.85
C SER A 51 0.26 -8.61 -13.15
N PHE A 52 1.53 -9.02 -13.21
CA PHE A 52 2.63 -8.40 -12.48
C PHE A 52 3.73 -8.01 -13.46
N GLU A 53 4.33 -6.84 -13.25
CA GLU A 53 5.44 -6.34 -14.09
C GLU A 53 6.71 -7.17 -13.88
N ASP A 54 6.89 -7.69 -12.67
CA ASP A 54 8.09 -8.39 -12.25
C ASP A 54 7.78 -9.62 -11.37
N LYS A 55 8.62 -10.65 -11.52
CA LYS A 55 8.52 -11.90 -10.76
C LYS A 55 8.62 -11.67 -9.26
N GLN A 56 9.57 -10.86 -8.83
CA GLN A 56 9.80 -10.60 -7.41
C GLN A 56 8.60 -9.89 -6.78
N ILE A 57 7.97 -8.95 -7.51
CA ILE A 57 6.73 -8.31 -7.07
C ILE A 57 5.63 -9.36 -6.85
N GLY A 58 5.30 -10.16 -7.88
CA GLY A 58 4.22 -11.15 -7.79
C GLY A 58 4.44 -12.19 -6.68
N VAL A 59 5.67 -12.69 -6.54
CA VAL A 59 6.04 -13.62 -5.45
C VAL A 59 5.87 -12.93 -4.10
N SER A 60 6.41 -11.71 -3.92
CA SER A 60 6.35 -10.99 -2.64
C SER A 60 4.92 -10.68 -2.19
N VAL A 61 4.02 -10.36 -3.13
CA VAL A 61 2.60 -10.12 -2.86
C VAL A 61 1.95 -11.38 -2.33
N CYS A 62 2.13 -12.51 -3.03
CA CYS A 62 1.61 -13.79 -2.58
C CYS A 62 2.14 -14.17 -1.19
N GLU A 63 3.46 -14.07 -0.97
CA GLU A 63 4.05 -14.39 0.34
C GLU A 63 3.44 -13.53 1.46
N SER A 64 3.26 -12.24 1.20
CA SER A 64 2.73 -11.30 2.19
C SER A 64 1.27 -11.62 2.53
N ILE A 65 0.45 -11.96 1.54
CA ILE A 65 -0.95 -12.39 1.72
C ILE A 65 -1.01 -13.67 2.55
N ILE A 66 -0.22 -14.69 2.21
CA ILE A 66 -0.25 -15.98 2.90
C ILE A 66 0.27 -15.88 4.33
N LYS A 67 1.32 -15.10 4.57
CA LYS A 67 1.81 -14.84 5.93
C LYS A 67 0.73 -14.19 6.80
N LEU A 68 0.04 -13.19 6.26
CA LEU A 68 -1.05 -12.53 7.00
C LEU A 68 -2.18 -13.51 7.28
N TYR A 69 -2.64 -14.26 6.28
CA TYR A 69 -3.66 -15.30 6.46
C TYR A 69 -3.30 -16.28 7.58
N LYS A 70 -2.06 -16.78 7.58
CA LYS A 70 -1.57 -17.70 8.62
C LYS A 70 -1.40 -17.04 10.00
N ASN A 71 -1.34 -15.71 10.10
CA ASN A 71 -1.24 -14.99 11.38
C ASN A 71 -2.60 -14.54 11.94
N LEU A 72 -3.63 -14.48 11.10
CA LEU A 72 -4.99 -14.19 11.51
C LEU A 72 -5.66 -15.49 12.01
N ASN A 73 -5.48 -15.76 13.30
CA ASN A 73 -5.79 -17.03 13.97
C ASN A 73 -7.22 -17.54 13.73
N ASN A 74 -8.21 -16.66 13.51
CA ASN A 74 -9.58 -17.09 13.35
C ASN A 74 -9.93 -17.50 11.93
N LEU A 75 -9.12 -17.13 10.94
CA LEU A 75 -9.30 -17.57 9.54
C LEU A 75 -8.94 -19.05 9.35
N LYS A 76 -8.23 -19.67 10.31
CA LYS A 76 -7.85 -21.08 10.27
C LYS A 76 -8.99 -22.03 10.69
N ALA A 77 -9.97 -21.53 11.44
CA ALA A 77 -10.96 -22.37 12.09
C ALA A 77 -12.22 -22.62 11.24
N GLU A 78 -12.56 -21.70 10.34
CA GLU A 78 -13.78 -21.80 9.53
C GLU A 78 -13.54 -21.35 8.10
N SER A 79 -13.94 -22.19 7.13
CA SER A 79 -13.91 -21.91 5.69
C SER A 79 -14.86 -20.80 5.24
N THR A 80 -15.46 -20.07 6.19
CA THR A 80 -16.47 -19.04 5.98
C THR A 80 -16.34 -17.96 7.05
N CYS A 81 -16.48 -16.70 6.66
CA CYS A 81 -16.54 -15.57 7.59
C CYS A 81 -17.85 -15.59 8.39
N SER A 82 -17.86 -16.32 9.51
CA SER A 82 -18.94 -16.28 10.47
C SER A 82 -19.05 -14.91 11.14
N LYS A 83 -20.16 -14.67 11.83
CA LYS A 83 -20.43 -13.38 12.50
C LYS A 83 -19.32 -13.00 13.48
N ASP A 84 -18.72 -13.98 14.14
CA ASP A 84 -17.71 -13.78 15.18
C ASP A 84 -16.35 -13.34 14.59
N TYR A 85 -16.10 -13.63 13.32
CA TYR A 85 -14.83 -13.32 12.63
C TYR A 85 -14.97 -12.28 11.52
N LYS A 86 -16.16 -11.70 11.39
CA LYS A 86 -16.50 -10.72 10.35
C LYS A 86 -15.53 -9.55 10.25
N ASN A 87 -15.04 -9.04 11.39
CA ASN A 87 -14.06 -7.93 11.39
C ASN A 87 -12.68 -8.38 10.90
N GLU A 88 -12.22 -9.57 11.28
CA GLU A 88 -10.92 -10.09 10.85
C GLU A 88 -10.94 -10.42 9.35
N CYS A 89 -12.05 -10.99 8.87
CA CYS A 89 -12.32 -11.15 7.45
C CYS A 89 -12.39 -9.81 6.70
N GLY A 90 -13.09 -8.83 7.26
CA GLY A 90 -13.21 -7.49 6.67
C GLY A 90 -11.86 -6.82 6.53
N PHE A 91 -11.02 -6.91 7.56
CA PHE A 91 -9.64 -6.42 7.52
C PHE A 91 -8.81 -7.17 6.46
N PHE A 92 -8.86 -8.51 6.44
CA PHE A 92 -8.09 -9.29 5.47
C PHE A 92 -8.52 -8.99 4.03
N ASN A 93 -9.82 -8.88 3.78
CA ASN A 93 -10.37 -8.49 2.48
C ASN A 93 -9.85 -7.11 2.04
N TYR A 94 -9.93 -6.11 2.94
CA TYR A 94 -9.36 -4.78 2.70
C TYR A 94 -7.86 -4.85 2.38
N TRP A 95 -7.10 -5.55 3.21
CA TRP A 95 -5.65 -5.58 3.12
C TRP A 95 -5.18 -6.23 1.81
N VAL A 96 -5.82 -7.33 1.40
CA VAL A 96 -5.54 -8.02 0.13
C VAL A 96 -5.86 -7.12 -1.05
N ASN A 97 -7.03 -6.47 -1.07
CA ASN A 97 -7.40 -5.51 -2.13
C ASN A 97 -6.38 -4.35 -2.23
N SER A 98 -5.96 -3.79 -1.10
CA SER A 98 -4.96 -2.71 -1.07
C SER A 98 -3.61 -3.19 -1.63
N LYS A 99 -3.15 -4.38 -1.23
CA LYS A 99 -1.85 -4.91 -1.69
C LYS A 99 -1.82 -5.23 -3.17
N ILE A 100 -2.92 -5.74 -3.70
CA ILE A 100 -3.07 -6.03 -5.11
C ILE A 100 -3.10 -4.74 -5.92
N ALA A 101 -3.88 -3.74 -5.48
CA ALA A 101 -3.96 -2.44 -6.14
C ALA A 101 -2.60 -1.70 -6.16
N GLU A 102 -1.74 -1.90 -5.16
CA GLU A 102 -0.38 -1.33 -5.12
C GLU A 102 0.61 -2.01 -6.07
N SER A 103 0.36 -3.27 -6.46
CA SER A 103 1.40 -4.14 -7.04
C SER A 103 1.14 -4.59 -8.47
N MET A 104 -0.09 -4.44 -8.97
CA MET A 104 -0.48 -4.91 -10.29
C MET A 104 -0.45 -3.81 -11.35
N SER A 105 0.01 -4.17 -12.54
CA SER A 105 0.10 -3.26 -13.70
C SER A 105 -1.23 -3.04 -14.40
N ASN A 106 -2.19 -3.96 -14.24
CA ASN A 106 -3.45 -3.95 -14.95
C ASN A 106 -4.63 -4.01 -13.97
N GLU A 107 -5.46 -2.96 -13.96
CA GLU A 107 -6.71 -2.89 -13.18
C GLU A 107 -7.79 -3.91 -13.65
N SER A 108 -7.53 -4.68 -14.72
CA SER A 108 -8.52 -5.55 -15.36
C SER A 108 -8.71 -6.91 -14.68
N ASN A 109 -7.75 -7.37 -13.88
CA ASN A 109 -7.82 -8.69 -13.28
C ASN A 109 -8.63 -8.63 -11.98
N SER A 110 -9.73 -9.38 -11.97
CA SER A 110 -10.59 -9.49 -10.80
C SER A 110 -9.83 -10.08 -9.61
N ILE A 111 -10.21 -9.65 -8.40
CA ILE A 111 -9.70 -10.24 -7.15
C ILE A 111 -9.89 -11.76 -7.11
N GLN A 112 -10.95 -12.26 -7.77
CA GLN A 112 -11.26 -13.67 -7.90
C GLN A 112 -10.18 -14.43 -8.66
N THR A 113 -9.64 -13.84 -9.73
CA THR A 113 -8.55 -14.44 -10.52
C THR A 113 -7.31 -14.64 -9.65
N ILE A 114 -7.01 -13.67 -8.80
CA ILE A 114 -5.86 -13.70 -7.89
C ILE A 114 -6.07 -14.77 -6.81
N TYR A 115 -7.26 -14.81 -6.21
CA TYR A 115 -7.62 -15.88 -5.29
C TYR A 115 -7.47 -17.26 -5.93
N ASN A 116 -8.06 -17.50 -7.11
CA ASN A 116 -7.97 -18.79 -7.79
C ASN A 116 -6.50 -19.17 -8.06
N GLY A 117 -5.67 -18.17 -8.41
CA GLY A 117 -4.24 -18.36 -8.55
C GLY A 117 -3.59 -18.82 -7.26
N ILE A 118 -3.87 -18.17 -6.13
CA ILE A 118 -3.33 -18.56 -4.82
C ILE A 118 -3.85 -19.95 -4.43
N GLU A 119 -5.15 -20.17 -4.48
CA GLU A 119 -5.77 -21.44 -4.11
C GLU A 119 -5.19 -22.62 -4.91
N SER A 120 -4.92 -22.43 -6.21
CA SER A 120 -4.33 -23.48 -7.06
C SER A 120 -2.96 -23.97 -6.58
N GLN A 121 -2.22 -23.14 -5.85
CA GLN A 121 -0.88 -23.46 -5.35
C GLN A 121 -0.87 -23.87 -3.88
N PHE A 122 -1.93 -23.57 -3.13
CA PHE A 122 -2.02 -23.80 -1.69
C PHE A 122 -3.12 -24.77 -1.29
N SER A 123 -3.74 -25.46 -2.26
CA SER A 123 -4.67 -26.56 -2.02
C SER A 123 -3.91 -27.87 -1.81
N THR A 124 -3.95 -28.43 -0.60
CA THR A 124 -3.38 -29.76 -0.29
C THR A 124 -4.45 -30.84 -0.29
N VAL A 125 -4.03 -32.08 -0.58
CA VAL A 125 -4.88 -33.29 -0.63
C VAL A 125 -5.46 -33.64 0.76
N ASP A 126 -4.87 -33.13 1.84
CA ASP A 126 -5.19 -33.51 3.22
C ASP A 126 -6.10 -32.52 3.97
N GLY A 127 -6.78 -31.61 3.26
CA GLY A 127 -7.84 -30.77 3.85
C GLY A 127 -7.39 -29.53 4.64
N TYR A 128 -6.10 -29.21 4.65
CA TYR A 128 -5.52 -28.00 5.29
C TYR A 128 -5.17 -26.88 4.29
N GLY A 129 -5.88 -26.84 3.15
CA GLY A 129 -5.68 -25.81 2.13
C GLY A 129 -6.06 -24.40 2.61
N ILE A 130 -5.47 -23.40 1.97
CA ILE A 130 -5.83 -21.99 2.22
C ILE A 130 -7.17 -21.70 1.56
N ASN A 131 -8.16 -21.30 2.35
CA ASN A 131 -9.48 -20.91 1.84
C ASN A 131 -9.72 -19.43 2.07
N ILE A 132 -9.68 -18.66 0.98
CA ILE A 132 -9.91 -17.21 0.98
C ILE A 132 -11.05 -16.83 0.04
N ASN A 133 -12.00 -17.74 -0.18
CA ASN A 133 -13.15 -17.58 -1.08
C ASN A 133 -14.12 -16.43 -0.68
N PHE A 134 -13.92 -15.86 0.49
CA PHE A 134 -14.69 -14.74 1.04
C PHE A 134 -14.12 -13.37 0.63
N ILE A 135 -12.94 -13.33 0.00
CA ILE A 135 -12.36 -12.09 -0.51
C ILE A 135 -13.22 -11.59 -1.67
N CYS A 136 -13.60 -10.31 -1.60
CA CYS A 136 -14.43 -9.65 -2.57
C CYS A 136 -13.78 -8.35 -3.04
N ASN A 137 -14.12 -7.95 -4.28
CA ASN A 137 -13.56 -6.74 -4.86
C ASN A 137 -14.09 -5.51 -4.12
N ILE A 138 -13.17 -4.66 -3.66
CA ILE A 138 -13.51 -3.34 -3.12
C ILE A 138 -13.39 -2.33 -4.26
N ASN A 139 -14.45 -1.56 -4.51
CA ASN A 139 -14.39 -0.53 -5.54
C ASN A 139 -13.30 0.51 -5.21
N LYS A 140 -12.74 1.12 -6.26
CA LYS A 140 -11.57 1.99 -6.17
C LYS A 140 -11.76 3.18 -5.24
N ASP A 141 -12.93 3.81 -5.25
CA ASP A 141 -13.23 4.98 -4.43
C ASP A 141 -13.25 4.64 -2.93
N ASP A 142 -13.86 3.51 -2.58
CA ASP A 142 -13.91 3.09 -1.19
C ASP A 142 -12.58 2.50 -0.72
N LEU A 143 -11.86 1.78 -1.58
CA LEU A 143 -10.50 1.33 -1.27
C LEU A 143 -9.58 2.54 -1.01
N HIS A 144 -9.69 3.59 -1.82
CA HIS A 144 -8.93 4.83 -1.62
C HIS A 144 -9.20 5.47 -0.25
N LYS A 145 -10.47 5.55 0.15
CA LYS A 145 -10.89 6.06 1.47
C LYS A 145 -10.35 5.18 2.61
N MET A 146 -10.52 3.85 2.51
CA MET A 146 -9.98 2.92 3.50
C MET A 146 -8.46 3.04 3.63
N ASN A 147 -7.73 3.21 2.52
CA ASN A 147 -6.29 3.40 2.51
C ASN A 147 -5.87 4.68 3.26
N ILE A 148 -6.63 5.77 3.13
CA ILE A 148 -6.39 7.00 3.91
C ILE A 148 -6.53 6.71 5.41
N LEU A 149 -7.64 6.10 5.84
CA LEU A 149 -7.84 5.75 7.25
C LEU A 149 -6.75 4.80 7.77
N TYR A 150 -6.39 3.79 7.00
CA TYR A 150 -5.36 2.83 7.39
C TYR A 150 -4.01 3.51 7.63
N ARG A 151 -3.57 4.42 6.74
CA ARG A 151 -2.32 5.15 6.93
C ARG A 151 -2.36 6.07 8.14
N LEU A 152 -3.49 6.73 8.39
CA LEU A 152 -3.72 7.52 9.61
C LEU A 152 -3.54 6.65 10.87
N TYR A 153 -4.23 5.51 10.94
CA TYR A 153 -4.12 4.59 12.08
C TYR A 153 -2.74 3.94 12.22
N LYS A 154 -2.06 3.65 11.11
CA LYS A 154 -0.69 3.12 11.14
C LYS A 154 0.27 4.13 11.76
N ASN A 155 0.26 5.37 11.27
CA ASN A 155 1.11 6.44 11.83
C ASN A 155 0.77 6.73 13.30
N TYR A 156 -0.52 6.70 13.67
CA TYR A 156 -0.95 6.80 15.07
C TYR A 156 -0.40 5.66 15.94
N THR A 157 -0.47 4.41 15.45
CA THR A 157 0.03 3.23 16.20
C THR A 157 1.54 3.36 16.41
N ASP A 158 2.28 3.69 15.34
CA ASP A 158 3.73 3.90 15.38
C ASP A 158 4.09 5.06 16.35
N LEU A 159 3.33 6.16 16.35
CA LEU A 159 3.50 7.28 17.30
C LEU A 159 3.22 6.87 18.74
N ASN A 160 2.13 6.16 18.99
CA ASN A 160 1.75 5.72 20.33
C ASN A 160 2.78 4.75 20.90
N ASP A 161 3.26 3.79 20.10
CA ASP A 161 4.28 2.83 20.52
C ASP A 161 5.64 3.53 20.80
N ILE A 162 6.01 4.57 20.04
CA ILE A 162 7.21 5.40 20.32
C ILE A 162 7.08 6.12 21.66
N LEU A 163 5.90 6.68 21.94
CA LEU A 163 5.62 7.40 23.19
C LEU A 163 5.66 6.50 24.42
N ASP A 164 5.08 5.30 24.30
CA ASP A 164 4.99 4.35 25.41
C ASP A 164 6.38 3.72 25.73
N ASN A 165 7.29 3.63 24.75
CA ASN A 165 8.59 2.97 24.90
C ASN A 165 9.82 3.90 24.98
N LEU A 166 9.68 5.22 24.82
CA LEU A 166 10.78 6.21 24.89
C LEU A 166 12.03 5.84 24.06
N ILE A 167 11.82 5.39 22.83
CA ILE A 167 12.86 4.90 21.92
C ILE A 167 13.94 5.98 21.59
N PRO A 168 15.20 5.64 21.32
CA PRO A 168 16.14 6.57 20.71
C PRO A 168 15.59 7.22 19.41
N ASP A 169 15.87 8.50 19.21
CA ASP A 169 15.37 9.35 18.12
C ASP A 169 13.84 9.60 18.11
N VAL A 170 13.17 9.39 19.25
CA VAL A 170 11.75 9.68 19.49
C VAL A 170 11.32 11.01 18.86
N LYS A 171 12.12 12.08 18.99
CA LYS A 171 11.82 13.42 18.44
C LYS A 171 11.73 13.41 16.90
N VAL A 172 12.77 12.96 16.20
CA VAL A 172 12.82 12.96 14.73
C VAL A 172 11.73 12.06 14.13
N LYS A 173 11.55 10.87 14.71
CA LYS A 173 10.51 9.93 14.26
C LYS A 173 9.11 10.49 14.48
N SER A 174 8.86 11.13 15.62
CA SER A 174 7.55 11.71 15.93
C SER A 174 7.18 12.86 14.99
N LEU A 175 8.15 13.70 14.63
CA LEU A 175 7.91 14.77 13.67
C LEU A 175 7.57 14.20 12.29
N SER A 176 8.34 13.19 11.84
CA SER A 176 8.10 12.53 10.55
C SER A 176 6.72 11.87 10.49
N LEU A 177 6.36 11.10 11.53
CA LEU A 177 5.07 10.40 11.58
C LEU A 177 3.88 11.35 11.71
N SER A 178 3.98 12.39 12.55
CA SER A 178 2.91 13.39 12.68
C SER A 178 2.73 14.23 11.41
N THR A 179 3.82 14.53 10.69
CA THR A 179 3.77 15.15 9.35
C THR A 179 3.08 14.26 8.32
N ALA A 180 3.39 12.95 8.33
CA ALA A 180 2.73 11.98 7.45
C ALA A 180 1.22 11.88 7.77
N CYS A 181 0.84 11.87 9.06
CA CYS A 181 -0.55 11.98 9.49
C CYS A 181 -1.24 13.21 8.91
N CYS A 182 -0.62 14.40 8.99
CA CYS A 182 -1.22 15.61 8.44
C CYS A 182 -1.53 15.49 6.94
N THR A 183 -0.63 14.91 6.16
CA THR A 183 -0.82 14.73 4.72
C THR A 183 -2.09 13.93 4.40
N ASP A 184 -2.32 12.83 5.11
CA ASP A 184 -3.52 12.00 4.93
C ASP A 184 -4.75 12.62 5.57
N TYR A 185 -4.60 13.33 6.69
CA TYR A 185 -5.68 13.98 7.40
C TYR A 185 -6.29 15.14 6.60
N ILE A 186 -5.47 15.93 5.89
CA ILE A 186 -5.96 16.99 4.99
C ILE A 186 -6.83 16.39 3.88
N LYS A 187 -6.40 15.27 3.29
CA LYS A 187 -7.19 14.55 2.27
C LYS A 187 -8.51 14.03 2.86
N ALA A 188 -8.47 13.42 4.04
CA ALA A 188 -9.66 12.92 4.73
C ALA A 188 -10.64 14.06 5.07
N SER A 189 -10.13 15.17 5.58
CA SER A 189 -10.90 16.37 5.94
C SER A 189 -11.61 16.98 4.73
N TYR A 190 -10.96 16.96 3.55
CA TYR A 190 -11.60 17.41 2.31
C TYR A 190 -12.77 16.49 1.90
N ILE A 191 -12.62 15.18 2.05
CA ILE A 191 -13.68 14.19 1.81
C ILE A 191 -14.83 14.36 2.81
N CYS A 192 -14.57 14.88 4.00
CA CYS A 192 -15.56 15.09 5.07
C CYS A 192 -16.01 16.55 5.25
N ASN A 193 -15.79 17.41 4.26
CA ASN A 193 -16.34 18.77 4.28
C ASN A 193 -17.89 18.76 4.19
N HIS A 194 -18.55 19.87 4.54
CA HIS A 194 -20.02 19.96 4.69
C HIS A 194 -20.84 19.18 3.64
N ASP A 195 -20.59 19.41 2.35
CA ASP A 195 -21.35 18.77 1.26
C ASP A 195 -20.90 17.33 1.00
N ASN A 196 -19.61 17.04 1.16
CA ASN A 196 -19.05 15.70 0.93
C ASN A 196 -19.31 14.74 2.09
N LYS A 197 -19.52 15.25 3.31
CA LYS A 197 -19.83 14.45 4.50
C LYS A 197 -21.13 13.69 4.33
N LYS A 198 -22.16 14.33 3.75
CA LYS A 198 -23.45 13.67 3.46
C LYS A 198 -23.31 12.53 2.45
N LYS A 199 -22.33 12.62 1.54
CA LYS A 199 -22.03 11.58 0.54
C LYS A 199 -21.15 10.45 1.11
N ASN A 200 -20.40 10.71 2.17
CA ASN A 200 -19.44 9.79 2.76
C ASN A 200 -19.66 9.58 4.28
N PRO A 201 -20.91 9.33 4.74
CA PRO A 201 -21.23 9.38 6.17
C PRO A 201 -20.43 8.37 7.00
N ILE A 202 -20.30 7.13 6.51
CA ILE A 202 -19.56 6.06 7.21
C ILE A 202 -18.07 6.39 7.32
N PHE A 203 -17.45 6.84 6.23
CA PHE A 203 -16.04 7.23 6.23
C PHE A 203 -15.79 8.38 7.21
N CYS A 204 -16.67 9.38 7.22
CA CYS A 204 -16.52 10.53 8.11
C CYS A 204 -16.76 10.19 9.59
N GLU A 205 -17.68 9.28 9.89
CA GLU A 205 -17.81 8.72 11.24
C GLU A 205 -16.51 8.03 11.70
N LYS A 206 -15.84 7.27 10.82
CA LYS A 206 -14.57 6.63 11.16
C LYS A 206 -13.41 7.63 11.30
N LEU A 207 -13.44 8.72 10.53
CA LEU A 207 -12.48 9.81 10.68
C LEU A 207 -12.66 10.54 12.02
N GLU A 208 -13.89 10.83 12.44
CA GLU A 208 -14.18 11.45 13.75
C GLU A 208 -13.71 10.56 14.93
N ALA A 209 -13.86 9.24 14.79
CA ALA A 209 -13.32 8.29 15.76
C ALA A 209 -11.78 8.34 15.83
N PHE A 210 -11.11 8.48 14.67
CA PHE A 210 -9.66 8.67 14.60
C PHE A 210 -9.23 10.00 15.24
N GLU A 211 -9.90 11.12 14.93
CA GLU A 211 -9.62 12.44 15.51
C GLU A 211 -9.69 12.41 17.04
N SER A 212 -10.69 11.69 17.58
CA SER A 212 -10.87 11.50 19.01
C SER A 212 -9.70 10.72 19.64
N LYS A 213 -9.21 9.66 18.98
CA LYS A 213 -8.02 8.91 19.42
C LYS A 213 -6.75 9.77 19.34
N TYR A 214 -6.55 10.50 18.25
CA TYR A 214 -5.39 11.38 18.10
C TYR A 214 -5.38 12.51 19.13
N LYS A 215 -6.54 13.04 19.50
CA LYS A 215 -6.66 14.02 20.60
C LYS A 215 -6.17 13.44 21.94
N GLN A 216 -6.43 12.16 22.23
CA GLN A 216 -5.90 11.49 23.42
C GLN A 216 -4.37 11.33 23.33
N LEU A 217 -3.84 11.05 22.14
CA LEU A 217 -2.40 11.05 21.89
C LEU A 217 -1.79 12.41 22.22
N ASN A 218 -2.37 13.51 21.72
CA ASN A 218 -1.90 14.87 22.01
C ASN A 218 -1.84 15.15 23.53
N GLN A 219 -2.79 14.63 24.29
CA GLN A 219 -2.79 14.77 25.75
C GLN A 219 -1.64 13.99 26.39
N LYS A 220 -1.31 12.78 25.90
CA LYS A 220 -0.12 12.03 26.34
C LYS A 220 1.18 12.80 26.03
N VAL A 221 1.29 13.35 24.82
CA VAL A 221 2.43 14.19 24.38
C VAL A 221 2.64 15.36 25.32
N ASN A 222 1.58 16.12 25.64
CA ASN A 222 1.67 17.28 26.53
C ASN A 222 2.17 16.89 27.93
N LYS A 223 1.83 15.69 28.43
CA LYS A 223 2.30 15.18 29.73
C LYS A 223 3.80 14.85 29.73
N GLN A 224 4.40 14.54 28.59
CA GLN A 224 5.85 14.32 28.48
C GLN A 224 6.67 15.63 28.48
N GLY A 225 6.02 16.79 28.37
CA GLY A 225 6.66 18.10 28.46
C GLY A 225 6.90 18.78 27.10
N SER A 226 7.37 20.02 27.16
CA SER A 226 7.59 20.91 26.00
C SER A 226 8.61 20.34 24.99
N ASP A 227 9.63 19.66 25.49
CA ASP A 227 10.74 19.14 24.69
C ASP A 227 10.31 18.09 23.67
N PHE A 228 9.22 17.38 23.95
CA PHE A 228 8.62 16.42 23.03
C PHE A 228 7.52 17.06 22.17
N SER A 229 6.70 17.94 22.77
CA SER A 229 5.59 18.61 22.10
C SER A 229 6.02 19.41 20.85
N ASN A 230 7.25 19.94 20.83
CA ASN A 230 7.81 20.66 19.69
C ASN A 230 8.06 19.78 18.44
N TYR A 231 8.09 18.45 18.62
CA TYR A 231 8.35 17.49 17.55
C TYR A 231 7.10 16.67 17.20
N PHE A 232 5.93 17.21 17.51
CA PHE A 232 4.66 16.54 17.32
C PHE A 232 3.63 17.55 16.78
N ILE A 233 3.03 17.24 15.63
CA ILE A 233 2.03 18.10 15.00
C ILE A 233 0.63 17.64 15.38
N LYS A 234 -0.19 18.52 15.95
CA LYS A 234 -1.60 18.23 16.24
C LYS A 234 -2.41 18.27 14.95
N LEU A 235 -3.50 17.49 14.89
CA LEU A 235 -4.41 17.56 13.74
C LEU A 235 -4.98 18.97 13.46
N SER A 236 -5.19 19.78 14.50
CA SER A 236 -5.61 21.18 14.37
C SER A 236 -4.59 22.07 13.68
N ASP A 237 -3.32 21.68 13.75
CA ASP A 237 -2.16 22.45 13.28
C ASP A 237 -1.72 21.96 11.91
N CYS A 238 -2.29 20.84 11.42
CA CYS A 238 -2.17 20.43 10.03
C CYS A 238 -2.77 21.53 9.17
N SER A 239 -1.91 22.33 8.53
CA SER A 239 -2.35 23.47 7.74
C SER A 239 -3.27 22.97 6.63
N ASN A 240 -4.54 23.39 6.68
CA ASN A 240 -5.43 23.27 5.54
C ASN A 240 -4.93 24.26 4.50
N ASN A 241 -3.93 23.87 3.71
CA ASN A 241 -3.62 24.57 2.48
C ASN A 241 -4.79 24.31 1.53
N LYS A 242 -5.90 25.04 1.74
CA LYS A 242 -7.03 25.14 0.83
C LYS A 242 -6.63 25.83 -0.50
N ILE A 243 -5.34 25.82 -0.85
CA ILE A 243 -4.67 26.47 -1.98
C ILE A 243 -3.45 25.61 -2.40
N ILE A 244 -3.66 24.38 -2.88
CA ILE A 244 -2.77 23.74 -3.87
C ILE A 244 -3.68 23.01 -4.88
N SER A 245 -4.51 23.78 -5.58
CA SER A 245 -5.38 23.25 -6.64
C SER A 245 -5.16 23.96 -7.99
N THR A 246 -4.11 24.78 -8.15
CA THR A 246 -3.92 25.55 -9.39
C THR A 246 -2.49 25.62 -9.95
N ALA A 247 -1.51 24.88 -9.41
CA ALA A 247 -0.13 25.01 -9.92
C ALA A 247 0.72 23.72 -9.99
N VAL A 248 0.12 22.52 -10.03
CA VAL A 248 0.90 21.27 -10.25
C VAL A 248 0.19 20.33 -11.21
N THR A 249 -0.09 20.81 -12.43
CA THR A 249 -0.41 19.95 -13.59
C THR A 249 0.61 20.08 -14.71
N GLY A 250 1.75 20.73 -14.48
CA GLY A 250 2.81 20.80 -15.47
C GLY A 250 4.17 21.06 -14.82
N SER A 251 4.78 20.01 -14.27
CA SER A 251 6.24 19.79 -14.13
C SER A 251 6.50 18.62 -13.19
N ILE A 252 6.18 17.39 -13.62
CA ILE A 252 6.69 16.15 -13.00
C ILE A 252 7.61 15.48 -14.00
N ILE A 253 8.71 16.16 -14.32
CA ILE A 253 9.93 15.53 -14.83
C ILE A 253 11.06 16.23 -14.09
N GLY A 254 11.60 15.57 -13.07
CA GLY A 254 12.76 16.09 -12.34
C GLY A 254 12.42 16.67 -10.96
N LEU A 255 11.92 15.84 -10.06
CA LEU A 255 12.22 15.89 -8.63
C LEU A 255 11.69 14.58 -8.02
N ILE A 256 12.56 13.59 -7.94
CA ILE A 256 12.42 12.47 -7.00
C ILE A 256 13.14 12.92 -5.73
N PRO A 257 12.45 13.22 -4.61
CA PRO A 257 13.12 13.41 -3.34
C PRO A 257 12.77 12.26 -2.39
N LEU A 258 13.80 11.54 -1.99
CA LEU A 258 13.96 10.87 -0.68
C LEU A 258 13.06 9.69 -0.26
N LEU A 259 11.98 9.34 -0.96
CA LEU A 259 11.24 8.11 -0.61
C LEU A 259 12.04 6.83 -0.91
N GLY A 260 12.94 6.86 -1.91
CA GLY A 260 13.88 5.77 -2.17
C GLY A 260 14.92 5.54 -1.06
N VAL A 261 15.19 6.56 -0.23
CA VAL A 261 16.11 6.43 0.90
C VAL A 261 15.41 5.77 2.08
N LEU A 262 14.13 6.06 2.35
CA LEU A 262 13.38 5.38 3.41
C LEU A 262 13.03 3.92 3.06
N TYR A 263 12.84 3.62 1.78
CA TYR A 263 12.75 2.25 1.30
C TYR A 263 13.99 1.42 1.73
N LYS A 264 15.21 2.00 1.73
CA LYS A 264 16.45 1.34 2.17
C LYS A 264 16.48 0.96 3.66
N PHE A 265 15.68 1.60 4.50
CA PHE A 265 15.74 1.46 5.97
C PHE A 265 14.47 0.86 6.61
N THR A 266 13.47 0.50 5.79
CA THR A 266 12.30 -0.23 6.27
C THR A 266 12.61 -1.74 6.22
N PRO A 267 12.14 -2.58 7.17
CA PRO A 267 12.39 -4.04 7.15
C PRO A 267 12.06 -4.70 5.81
N MET A 268 11.05 -4.19 5.11
CA MET A 268 10.66 -4.61 3.75
C MET A 268 11.75 -4.35 2.68
N GLY A 269 12.50 -3.25 2.75
CA GLY A 269 13.57 -2.96 1.79
C GLY A 269 14.91 -3.64 2.12
N GLN A 270 15.13 -4.03 3.39
CA GLN A 270 16.26 -4.89 3.75
C GLN A 270 16.09 -6.31 3.20
N MET A 271 14.86 -6.82 3.13
CA MET A 271 14.54 -8.13 2.54
C MET A 271 14.93 -8.20 1.05
N LEU A 272 14.67 -7.13 0.29
CA LEU A 272 15.00 -7.02 -1.13
C LEU A 272 16.50 -6.76 -1.37
N ARG A 273 17.18 -6.04 -0.47
CA ARG A 273 18.63 -5.75 -0.57
C ARG A 273 19.52 -6.94 -0.21
N SER A 274 19.12 -7.78 0.75
CA SER A 274 19.95 -8.90 1.24
C SER A 274 20.22 -10.01 0.22
N LYS A 275 19.48 -10.03 -0.90
CA LYS A 275 19.61 -11.07 -1.94
C LYS A 275 20.35 -10.60 -3.21
N MET A 276 20.58 -9.30 -3.38
CA MET A 276 21.32 -8.79 -4.53
C MET A 276 22.85 -9.04 -4.43
N GLY A 277 23.36 -9.33 -3.23
CA GLY A 277 24.75 -9.73 -3.00
C GLY A 277 25.08 -11.20 -3.29
N ILE A 278 24.08 -12.03 -3.61
CA ILE A 278 24.27 -13.46 -3.94
C ILE A 278 24.34 -13.67 -5.46
N LEU A 279 23.90 -12.70 -6.27
CA LEU A 279 23.86 -12.82 -7.73
C LEU A 279 25.21 -12.61 -8.43
N ASN A 280 26.29 -12.30 -7.69
CA ASN A 280 27.57 -11.92 -8.30
C ASN A 280 28.62 -13.04 -8.38
N ASN A 281 28.28 -14.30 -8.04
CA ASN A 281 29.26 -15.39 -7.99
C ASN A 281 29.12 -16.48 -9.06
N ASN A 282 28.20 -16.35 -10.02
CA ASN A 282 27.99 -17.39 -11.05
C ASN A 282 28.16 -16.90 -12.50
N ILE A 283 28.91 -15.83 -12.74
CA ILE A 283 29.38 -15.48 -14.08
C ILE A 283 30.91 -15.44 -14.04
N SER A 284 31.49 -16.63 -13.95
CA SER A 284 32.89 -16.89 -14.24
C SER A 284 32.92 -18.08 -15.19
N ASN A 285 33.52 -17.83 -16.35
CA ASN A 285 33.98 -18.76 -17.37
C ASN A 285 32.94 -19.23 -18.40
N ASN A 286 32.98 -18.63 -19.59
CA ASN A 286 33.74 -19.25 -20.68
C ASN A 286 34.09 -18.23 -21.77
N ASP A 287 35.34 -18.34 -22.20
CA ASP A 287 36.04 -17.57 -23.21
C ASP A 287 35.57 -17.85 -24.64
N GLU A 288 35.89 -16.88 -25.50
CA GLU A 288 36.25 -17.00 -26.93
C GLU A 288 35.23 -17.63 -27.90
N ASP A 289 34.53 -16.77 -28.65
CA ASP A 289 34.50 -16.93 -30.11
C ASP A 289 34.25 -15.59 -30.82
N MET A 290 35.29 -15.16 -31.55
CA MET A 290 35.34 -13.98 -32.39
C MET A 290 34.91 -14.37 -33.80
N THR A 291 33.74 -13.94 -34.29
CA THR A 291 33.41 -14.02 -35.73
C THR A 291 32.44 -12.93 -36.18
N ASN A 292 33.01 -11.84 -36.69
CA ASN A 292 32.65 -10.99 -37.85
C ASN A 292 31.19 -10.67 -38.27
N MET A 293 31.08 -9.39 -38.73
CA MET A 293 30.11 -8.74 -39.64
C MET A 293 28.84 -8.12 -39.00
N SER A 294 28.46 -6.87 -39.27
CA SER A 294 29.03 -5.79 -40.09
C SER A 294 28.56 -4.42 -39.55
N LEU A 295 29.44 -3.43 -39.61
CA LEU A 295 29.11 -2.01 -39.51
C LEU A 295 28.48 -1.57 -40.84
N ILE A 296 27.29 -0.99 -40.80
CA ILE A 296 26.81 -0.09 -41.86
C ILE A 296 26.35 1.20 -41.20
N GLU A 297 26.87 2.28 -41.76
CA GLU A 297 26.79 3.66 -41.35
C GLU A 297 25.37 4.22 -41.30
N GLN A 298 25.22 5.10 -40.32
CA GLN A 298 24.10 5.99 -40.11
C GLN A 298 24.24 7.17 -41.09
N GLU A 299 23.56 7.11 -42.24
CA GLU A 299 23.36 8.27 -43.10
C GLU A 299 22.09 9.03 -42.73
N ASN A 300 22.27 10.35 -42.64
CA ASN A 300 21.29 11.37 -42.33
C ASN A 300 20.22 11.50 -43.43
N GLU A 301 18.94 11.70 -43.07
CA GLU A 301 18.09 12.74 -43.67
C GLU A 301 16.77 12.98 -42.88
N PRO A 302 16.17 14.18 -42.97
CA PRO A 302 15.33 14.78 -41.93
C PRO A 302 13.81 14.52 -42.03
N LEU A 303 13.17 14.63 -40.86
CA LEU A 303 11.72 14.54 -40.60
C LEU A 303 10.91 15.55 -41.44
N ARG A 304 9.99 15.05 -42.28
CA ARG A 304 8.94 15.86 -42.92
C ARG A 304 7.90 16.32 -41.88
N PHE A 305 7.94 17.59 -41.49
CA PHE A 305 6.84 18.27 -40.82
C PHE A 305 5.81 18.77 -41.85
N LYS A 306 4.58 18.24 -41.81
CA LYS A 306 3.43 18.83 -42.51
C LYS A 306 2.86 19.97 -41.65
N GLN A 307 2.91 21.18 -42.21
CA GLN A 307 2.42 22.41 -41.61
C GLN A 307 0.90 22.52 -41.75
N GLY A 308 0.17 22.38 -40.65
CA GLY A 308 -1.25 22.72 -40.56
C GLY A 308 -1.42 24.22 -40.33
N THR A 309 -2.10 24.90 -41.23
CA THR A 309 -2.39 26.34 -41.21
C THR A 309 -3.44 26.67 -40.16
N TYR A 310 -3.06 27.37 -39.09
CA TYR A 310 -4.00 28.07 -38.20
C TYR A 310 -3.87 29.57 -38.41
N ASN A 311 -4.91 30.19 -38.98
CA ASN A 311 -5.04 31.63 -39.15
C ASN A 311 -5.48 32.26 -37.82
N ILE A 312 -4.57 32.93 -37.12
CA ILE A 312 -4.91 33.81 -36.00
C ILE A 312 -4.56 35.24 -36.41
N LYS A 313 -5.59 36.06 -36.65
CA LYS A 313 -5.45 37.51 -36.86
C LYS A 313 -5.29 38.18 -35.49
N TYR A 314 -4.21 38.93 -35.32
CA TYR A 314 -4.08 39.90 -34.24
C TYR A 314 -4.77 41.21 -34.65
N GLN A 315 -5.58 41.75 -33.77
CA GLN A 315 -6.14 43.10 -33.89
C GLN A 315 -5.68 43.87 -32.66
N SER A 316 -4.72 44.76 -32.87
CA SER A 316 -4.18 45.65 -31.85
C SER A 316 -4.70 47.05 -32.10
N LEU A 317 -5.41 47.61 -31.11
CA LEU A 317 -5.47 49.03 -30.76
C LEU A 317 -5.64 49.10 -29.24
#